data_AF-A0AAE3IPB2-F1
#
_entry.id   AF-A0AAE3IPB2-F1
#
_cell.length_a   1.000
_cell.length_b   1.000
_cell.length_c   1.000
_cell.angle_alpha   90.00
_cell.angle_beta   90.00
_cell.angle_gamma   90.00
#
_symmetry.space_group_name_H-M   'P 1'
#
loop_
_entity.id
_entity.type
_entity.pdbx_description
1 polymer ?
#
loop_
_entity_poly.entity_id
_entity_poly.type
_entity_poly.pdbx_seq_one_letter_code
_entity_poly.pdbx_strand_id
1 'polypeptide(L)'
;MFVFLSGLSAFISSQHKPVKEATVFLRKRGLWLIIVEIVLVTLGLTFNPFYNFIILQVIWAIGCSMLLLSFFRTSYKAILITGLVLVLGHNLTDWISLPQNGISGNLIKILLTAFGTVIPVDDKHLIGVFYSILPWTGIMFMGYAAGAWYKKDFNPAKRKQYLLISGAALLLLFVILRLINGYGDPAPRRDFGAILPNILSFLNVSKYPPSLQYTCLMLGPALLFLAVSEHLRGRIAGMLRTYGRVPFFYYLLHFYLLHTLLVIAFFATGHGANEIAAFPMPFYFRPVNFGFSLPVVYLIWIFSVAVLYQPCRWFWKYKQTHSYRWLRYL
;
A
#
# COMPACT_ATOMS: atom_id res chain seq x y z
N MET A 1 2.29 -2.56 -5.74
CA MET A 1 1.19 -3.10 -6.58
C MET A 1 -0.21 -2.58 -6.21
N PHE A 2 -0.66 -2.64 -4.96
CA PHE A 2 -2.03 -2.23 -4.58
C PHE A 2 -2.36 -0.75 -4.94
N VAL A 3 -1.42 0.16 -4.71
CA VAL A 3 -1.55 1.59 -5.09
C VAL A 3 -1.67 1.76 -6.62
N PHE A 4 -0.85 1.05 -7.39
CA PHE A 4 -0.91 1.03 -8.87
C PHE A 4 -2.26 0.52 -9.37
N LEU A 5 -2.73 -0.62 -8.85
CA LEU A 5 -4.04 -1.18 -9.19
C LEU A 5 -5.21 -0.27 -8.77
N SER A 6 -5.05 0.50 -7.69
CA SER A 6 -6.04 1.49 -7.27
C SER A 6 -6.17 2.62 -8.29
N GLY A 7 -5.04 3.09 -8.86
CA GLY A 7 -5.04 4.03 -9.98
C GLY A 7 -5.71 3.46 -11.23
N LEU A 8 -5.36 2.22 -11.60
CA LEU A 8 -5.99 1.52 -12.73
C LEU A 8 -7.50 1.36 -12.54
N SER A 9 -7.93 0.97 -11.34
CA SER A 9 -9.35 0.88 -10.98
C SER A 9 -10.05 2.23 -11.04
N ALA A 10 -9.38 3.31 -10.57
CA ALA A 10 -9.89 4.67 -10.67
C ALA A 10 -10.14 5.07 -12.13
N PHE A 11 -9.24 4.74 -13.06
CA PHE A 11 -9.44 4.96 -14.48
C PHE A 11 -10.69 4.22 -14.99
N ILE A 12 -10.74 2.89 -14.82
CA ILE A 12 -11.84 2.04 -15.31
C ILE A 12 -13.19 2.49 -14.76
N SER A 13 -13.26 2.75 -13.44
CA SER A 13 -14.50 3.16 -12.75
C SER A 13 -15.11 4.47 -13.23
N SER A 14 -14.39 5.18 -14.08
CA SER A 14 -14.67 6.56 -14.45
C SER A 14 -14.73 6.81 -15.95
N GLN A 15 -14.55 5.75 -16.77
CA GLN A 15 -14.64 5.83 -18.23
C GLN A 15 -16.03 6.26 -18.72
N HIS A 16 -17.09 5.92 -17.99
CA HIS A 16 -18.47 6.15 -18.36
C HIS A 16 -19.14 7.28 -17.56
N LYS A 17 -18.35 8.12 -16.88
CA LYS A 17 -18.86 9.18 -16.01
C LYS A 17 -18.46 10.55 -16.55
N PRO A 18 -19.34 11.57 -16.47
CA PRO A 18 -18.95 12.96 -16.69
C PRO A 18 -17.78 13.33 -15.79
N VAL A 19 -16.89 14.21 -16.27
CA VAL A 19 -15.67 14.62 -15.55
C VAL A 19 -16.00 15.08 -14.13
N LYS A 20 -17.02 15.94 -13.97
CA LYS A 20 -17.46 16.45 -12.67
C LYS A 20 -17.88 15.33 -11.71
N GLU A 21 -18.69 14.38 -12.17
CA GLU A 21 -19.15 13.26 -11.34
C GLU A 21 -17.98 12.37 -10.92
N ALA A 22 -17.09 12.07 -11.86
CA ALA A 22 -15.91 11.26 -11.58
C ALA A 22 -14.94 11.93 -10.59
N THR A 23 -14.74 13.24 -10.71
CA THR A 23 -13.95 14.04 -9.77
C THR A 23 -14.57 14.03 -8.37
N VAL A 24 -15.88 14.25 -8.26
CA VAL A 24 -16.59 14.20 -6.97
C VAL A 24 -16.50 12.80 -6.35
N PHE A 25 -16.63 11.76 -7.17
CA PHE A 25 -16.49 10.37 -6.72
C PHE A 25 -15.10 10.09 -6.14
N LEU A 26 -14.03 10.50 -6.84
CA LEU A 26 -12.65 10.33 -6.34
C LEU A 26 -12.40 11.13 -5.06
N ARG A 27 -12.92 12.36 -4.95
CA ARG A 27 -12.81 13.16 -3.73
C ARG A 27 -13.48 12.50 -2.54
N LYS A 28 -14.75 12.09 -2.70
CA LYS A 28 -15.51 11.41 -1.64
C LYS A 28 -14.84 10.11 -1.23
N ARG A 29 -14.37 9.31 -2.19
CA ARG A 29 -13.69 8.04 -1.91
C ARG A 29 -12.33 8.26 -1.24
N GLY A 30 -11.54 9.22 -1.70
CA GLY A 30 -10.25 9.55 -1.09
C GLY A 30 -10.41 10.00 0.37
N LEU A 31 -11.35 10.91 0.63
CA LEU A 31 -11.65 11.37 1.99
C LEU A 31 -12.17 10.22 2.88
N TRP A 32 -13.04 9.37 2.34
CA TRP A 32 -13.51 8.18 3.04
C TRP A 32 -12.36 7.25 3.45
N LEU A 33 -11.40 6.99 2.55
CA LEU A 33 -10.24 6.14 2.86
C LEU A 33 -9.34 6.75 3.94
N ILE A 34 -9.16 8.08 3.95
CA ILE A 34 -8.44 8.78 5.02
C ILE A 34 -9.14 8.58 6.38
N ILE A 35 -10.47 8.76 6.42
CA ILE A 35 -11.26 8.54 7.63
C ILE A 35 -11.15 7.09 8.10
N VAL A 36 -11.23 6.12 7.17
CA VAL A 36 -11.09 4.70 7.51
C VAL A 36 -9.71 4.38 8.07
N GLU A 37 -8.64 4.96 7.54
CA GLU A 37 -7.30 4.76 8.09
C GLU A 37 -7.19 5.28 9.54
N ILE A 38 -7.65 6.52 9.76
CA ILE A 38 -7.57 7.18 11.05
C ILE A 38 -8.46 6.47 12.09
N VAL A 39 -9.66 6.05 11.70
CA VAL A 39 -10.64 5.50 12.64
C VAL A 39 -10.49 3.98 12.74
N LEU A 40 -10.67 3.25 11.64
CA LEU A 40 -10.77 1.79 11.69
C LEU A 40 -9.42 1.09 11.64
N VAL A 41 -8.47 1.56 10.83
CA VAL A 41 -7.17 0.88 10.71
C VAL A 41 -6.30 1.16 11.92
N THR A 42 -6.24 2.42 12.37
CA THR A 42 -5.55 2.77 13.63
C THR A 42 -6.11 1.98 14.81
N LEU A 43 -7.43 1.90 14.97
CA LEU A 43 -8.04 1.11 16.04
C LEU A 43 -7.75 -0.39 15.90
N GLY A 44 -7.86 -0.94 14.69
CA GLY A 44 -7.58 -2.36 14.45
C GLY A 44 -6.12 -2.73 14.72
N LEU A 45 -5.17 -1.82 14.49
CA LEU A 45 -3.76 -2.02 14.75
C LEU A 45 -3.40 -1.82 16.23
N THR A 46 -3.89 -0.75 16.84
CA THR A 46 -3.50 -0.33 18.21
C THR A 46 -4.36 -0.97 19.29
N PHE A 47 -5.62 -1.28 18.99
CA PHE A 47 -6.68 -1.64 19.95
C PHE A 47 -6.86 -0.62 21.07
N ASN A 48 -6.41 0.62 20.83
CA ASN A 48 -6.52 1.72 21.77
C ASN A 48 -7.69 2.63 21.37
N PRO A 49 -8.82 2.64 22.13
CA PRO A 49 -9.99 3.46 21.82
C PRO A 49 -9.76 4.97 22.05
N PHE A 50 -8.67 5.35 22.72
CA PHE A 50 -8.31 6.74 22.99
C PHE A 50 -7.48 7.36 21.86
N TYR A 51 -7.05 6.57 20.86
CA TYR A 51 -6.30 7.05 19.70
C TYR A 51 -5.05 7.90 20.06
N ASN A 52 -4.35 7.55 21.15
CA ASN A 52 -3.11 8.22 21.56
C ASN A 52 -2.00 8.15 20.49
N PHE A 53 -2.10 7.21 19.56
CA PHE A 53 -1.19 7.09 18.43
C PHE A 53 -1.97 6.85 17.15
N ILE A 54 -2.09 7.87 16.29
CA ILE A 54 -2.73 7.76 14.98
C ILE A 54 -1.71 7.23 13.97
N ILE A 55 -2.06 6.16 13.26
CA ILE A 55 -1.17 5.52 12.28
C ILE A 55 -1.65 5.88 10.88
N LEU A 56 -0.78 6.50 10.08
CA LEU A 56 -1.02 6.84 8.68
C LEU A 56 -0.17 5.97 7.77
N GLN A 57 -0.78 4.95 7.17
CA GLN A 57 -0.14 3.96 6.31
C GLN A 57 -0.65 4.01 4.85
N VAL A 58 -0.76 2.84 4.21
CA VAL A 58 -1.02 2.70 2.79
C VAL A 58 -2.40 3.24 2.39
N ILE A 59 -3.43 3.09 3.23
CA ILE A 59 -4.79 3.58 2.88
C ILE A 59 -4.83 5.11 2.96
N TRP A 60 -4.11 5.71 3.91
CA TRP A 60 -3.88 7.16 3.94
C TRP A 60 -3.25 7.64 2.63
N ALA A 61 -2.14 7.04 2.21
CA ALA A 61 -1.46 7.41 0.97
C ALA A 61 -2.40 7.27 -0.25
N ILE A 62 -3.16 6.18 -0.35
CA ILE A 62 -4.14 5.97 -1.42
C ILE A 62 -5.24 7.04 -1.37
N GLY A 63 -5.76 7.36 -0.18
CA GLY A 63 -6.77 8.39 0.01
C GLY A 63 -6.29 9.74 -0.50
N CYS A 64 -5.12 10.19 -0.06
CA CYS A 64 -4.48 11.42 -0.53
C CYS A 64 -4.20 11.40 -2.03
N SER A 65 -3.68 10.30 -2.57
CA SER A 65 -3.44 10.17 -4.02
C SER A 65 -4.74 10.25 -4.84
N MET A 66 -5.87 9.74 -4.34
CA MET A 66 -7.17 9.90 -5.02
C MET A 66 -7.65 11.35 -5.00
N LEU A 67 -7.40 12.09 -3.91
CA LEU A 67 -7.67 13.53 -3.85
C LEU A 67 -6.83 14.27 -4.89
N LEU A 68 -5.52 14.02 -4.94
CA LEU A 68 -4.62 14.61 -5.93
C LEU A 68 -5.04 14.26 -7.36
N LEU A 69 -5.33 12.99 -7.64
CA LEU A 69 -5.82 12.54 -8.94
C LEU A 69 -7.08 13.29 -9.37
N SER A 70 -7.97 13.63 -8.44
CA SER A 70 -9.19 14.38 -8.73
C SER A 70 -8.93 15.80 -9.28
N PHE A 71 -7.78 16.40 -8.96
CA PHE A 71 -7.37 17.72 -9.46
C PHE A 71 -6.67 17.63 -10.82
N PHE A 72 -5.82 16.64 -11.04
CA PHE A 72 -5.04 16.47 -12.28
C PHE A 72 -5.80 15.77 -13.42
N ARG A 73 -7.02 15.28 -13.16
CA ARG A 73 -7.79 14.40 -14.05
C ARG A 73 -8.07 14.97 -15.45
N THR A 74 -8.01 16.28 -15.63
CA THR A 74 -8.33 16.96 -16.89
C THR A 74 -7.40 16.57 -18.04
N SER A 75 -6.18 16.09 -17.76
CA SER A 75 -5.23 15.69 -18.79
C SER A 75 -4.54 14.37 -18.46
N TYR A 76 -4.77 13.37 -19.31
CA TYR A 76 -4.06 12.09 -19.25
C TYR A 76 -2.53 12.29 -19.29
N LYS A 77 -2.06 13.21 -20.15
CA LYS A 77 -0.63 13.52 -20.28
C LYS A 77 -0.07 14.11 -18.98
N ALA A 78 -0.81 15.03 -18.34
CA ALA A 78 -0.38 15.61 -17.07
C ALA A 78 -0.26 14.53 -15.98
N ILE A 79 -1.25 13.65 -15.84
CA ILE A 79 -1.21 12.54 -14.87
C ILE A 79 0.00 11.64 -15.13
N LEU A 80 0.23 11.23 -16.37
CA LEU A 80 1.35 10.35 -16.70
C LEU A 80 2.71 11.03 -16.45
N ILE A 81 2.89 12.28 -16.90
CA ILE A 81 4.14 13.03 -16.72
C ILE A 81 4.40 13.25 -15.23
N THR A 82 3.41 13.72 -14.47
CA THR A 82 3.54 13.90 -13.02
C THR A 82 3.85 12.57 -12.33
N GLY A 83 3.20 11.47 -12.73
CA GLY A 83 3.47 10.15 -12.20
C GLY A 83 4.91 9.70 -12.41
N LEU A 84 5.42 9.87 -13.63
CA LEU A 84 6.80 9.56 -13.99
C LEU A 84 7.80 10.44 -13.24
N VAL A 85 7.57 11.76 -13.17
CA VAL A 85 8.45 12.69 -12.44
C VAL A 85 8.54 12.31 -10.96
N LEU A 86 7.42 11.97 -10.32
CA LEU A 86 7.42 11.57 -8.91
C LEU A 86 8.16 10.24 -8.71
N VAL A 87 7.88 9.21 -9.51
CA VAL A 87 8.54 7.90 -9.36
C VAL A 87 10.03 7.99 -9.67
N LEU A 88 10.40 8.62 -10.79
CA LEU A 88 11.78 8.70 -11.26
C LEU A 88 12.60 9.74 -10.53
N GLY A 89 11.99 10.80 -9.99
CA GLY A 89 12.69 11.98 -9.50
C GLY A 89 12.65 12.18 -7.99
N HIS A 90 11.77 11.51 -7.24
CA HIS A 90 11.70 11.76 -5.79
C HIS A 90 13.00 11.40 -5.06
N ASN A 91 13.76 10.40 -5.52
CA ASN A 91 15.06 10.06 -4.93
C ASN A 91 16.15 11.13 -5.17
N LEU A 92 15.93 12.13 -6.04
CA LEU A 92 16.84 13.29 -6.12
C LEU A 92 16.88 14.07 -4.80
N THR A 93 15.82 13.98 -3.99
CA THR A 93 15.80 14.62 -2.68
C THR A 93 16.76 13.97 -1.69
N ASP A 94 17.25 12.75 -1.97
CA ASP A 94 18.22 12.05 -1.14
C ASP A 94 19.61 12.74 -1.18
N TRP A 95 19.86 13.60 -2.17
CA TRP A 95 21.10 14.36 -2.33
C TRP A 95 21.02 15.81 -1.85
N ILE A 96 19.86 16.24 -1.34
CA ILE A 96 19.62 17.64 -0.94
C ILE A 96 19.35 17.69 0.57
N SER A 97 19.93 18.69 1.24
CA SER A 97 19.62 18.97 2.64
C SER A 97 18.22 19.56 2.78
N LEU A 98 17.27 18.73 3.21
CA LEU A 98 15.89 19.15 3.48
C LEU A 98 15.72 19.63 4.93
N PRO A 99 14.83 20.61 5.19
CA PRO A 99 14.41 20.98 6.54
C PRO A 99 13.95 19.76 7.34
N GLN A 100 14.47 19.61 8.57
CA GLN A 100 14.17 18.46 9.43
C GLN A 100 13.16 18.77 10.54
N ASN A 101 13.08 20.05 10.95
CA ASN A 101 12.32 20.49 12.11
C ASN A 101 11.25 21.53 11.73
N GLY A 102 10.32 21.76 12.65
CA GLY A 102 9.23 22.70 12.47
C GLY A 102 8.19 22.27 11.43
N ILE A 103 7.31 23.20 11.08
CA ILE A 103 6.17 22.93 10.19
C ILE A 103 6.65 22.49 8.80
N SER A 104 7.67 23.14 8.24
CA SER A 104 8.24 22.79 6.94
C SER A 104 8.85 21.39 6.94
N GLY A 105 9.61 21.03 7.98
CA GLY A 105 10.18 19.68 8.12
C GLY A 105 9.09 18.61 8.22
N ASN A 106 8.04 18.87 9.00
CA ASN A 106 6.91 17.94 9.12
C ASN A 106 6.16 17.75 7.79
N LEU A 107 5.92 18.84 7.05
CA LEU A 107 5.29 18.77 5.73
C LEU A 107 6.14 17.97 4.73
N ILE A 108 7.45 18.20 4.71
CA ILE A 108 8.36 17.46 3.82
C ILE A 108 8.36 15.97 4.16
N LYS A 109 8.38 15.61 5.44
CA LYS A 109 8.28 14.21 5.88
C LYS A 109 6.96 13.60 5.40
N ILE A 110 5.82 14.24 5.68
CA ILE A 110 4.50 13.75 5.26
C ILE A 110 4.41 13.59 3.73
N LEU A 111 4.92 14.55 2.98
CA LEU A 111 4.76 14.58 1.53
C LEU A 111 5.77 13.69 0.80
N LEU A 112 7.02 13.61 1.25
CA LEU A 112 8.13 13.02 0.49
C LEU A 112 8.89 11.94 1.27
N THR A 113 9.35 12.23 2.48
CA THR A 113 10.43 11.45 3.11
C THR A 113 10.01 10.57 4.29
N ALA A 114 8.71 10.41 4.55
CA ALA A 114 8.22 9.65 5.71
C ALA A 114 8.80 8.23 5.77
N PHE A 115 9.52 7.96 6.85
CA PHE A 115 10.07 6.67 7.24
C PHE A 115 9.79 6.45 8.74
N GLY A 116 8.55 6.08 9.08
CA GLY A 116 8.12 5.96 10.48
C GLY A 116 8.22 7.28 11.25
N THR A 117 7.93 8.40 10.58
CA THR A 117 7.98 9.73 11.19
C THR A 117 6.92 9.86 12.27
N VAL A 118 7.31 10.16 13.51
CA VAL A 118 6.39 10.43 14.61
C VAL A 118 6.34 11.93 14.87
N ILE A 119 5.13 12.50 14.84
CA ILE A 119 4.87 13.92 15.06
C ILE A 119 4.05 14.04 16.34
N PRO A 120 4.55 14.69 17.40
CA PRO A 120 3.76 14.97 18.58
C PRO A 120 2.67 16.00 18.28
N VAL A 121 1.46 15.74 18.74
CA VAL A 121 0.33 16.67 18.69
C VAL A 121 0.18 17.38 20.03
N ASP A 122 0.24 16.60 21.12
CA ASP A 122 0.28 17.04 22.51
C ASP A 122 1.00 15.99 23.38
N ASP A 123 0.96 16.14 24.70
CA ASP A 123 1.64 15.25 25.66
C ASP A 123 1.17 13.79 25.63
N LYS A 124 0.00 13.51 25.06
CA LYS A 124 -0.66 12.20 25.05
C LYS A 124 -1.03 11.70 23.66
N HIS A 125 -0.82 12.49 22.61
CA HIS A 125 -1.21 12.16 21.24
C HIS A 125 -0.05 12.33 20.26
N LEU A 126 0.18 11.29 19.47
CA LEU A 126 1.21 11.20 18.46
C LEU A 126 0.59 10.81 17.11
N ILE A 127 1.15 11.32 16.02
CA ILE A 127 0.82 10.90 14.65
C ILE A 127 2.04 10.22 14.04
N GLY A 128 1.92 8.94 13.73
CA GLY A 128 2.91 8.14 13.02
C GLY A 128 2.63 8.10 11.52
N VAL A 129 3.50 8.70 10.71
CA VAL A 129 3.43 8.70 9.25
C VAL A 129 4.40 7.67 8.69
N PHE A 130 3.84 6.59 8.14
CA PHE A 130 4.62 5.46 7.62
C PHE A 130 4.66 5.40 6.08
N TYR A 131 3.79 6.16 5.42
CA TYR A 131 3.72 6.25 3.96
C TYR A 131 3.65 7.72 3.55
N SER A 132 4.67 8.20 2.82
CA SER A 132 4.67 9.57 2.28
C SER A 132 3.63 9.73 1.16
N ILE A 133 3.13 10.92 0.91
CA ILE A 133 2.02 11.07 -0.05
C ILE A 133 2.51 11.00 -1.51
N LEU A 134 3.54 11.75 -1.87
CA LEU A 134 3.89 12.02 -3.27
C LEU A 134 4.55 10.81 -3.98
N PRO A 135 5.52 10.08 -3.39
CA PRO A 135 6.10 8.91 -4.05
C PRO A 135 5.04 7.84 -4.38
N TRP A 136 4.12 7.57 -3.46
CA TRP A 136 3.01 6.65 -3.69
C TRP A 136 1.97 7.20 -4.68
N THR A 137 1.76 8.52 -4.71
CA THR A 137 0.92 9.18 -5.73
C THR A 137 1.48 8.98 -7.13
N GLY A 138 2.81 9.03 -7.29
CA GLY A 138 3.46 8.72 -8.56
C GLY A 138 3.07 7.34 -9.10
N ILE A 139 3.14 6.33 -8.22
CA ILE A 139 2.74 4.94 -8.54
C ILE A 139 1.25 4.85 -8.89
N MET A 140 0.37 5.57 -8.17
CA MET A 140 -1.07 5.60 -8.50
C MET A 140 -1.31 6.22 -9.88
N PHE A 141 -0.61 7.32 -10.20
CA PHE A 141 -0.78 8.04 -11.47
C PHE A 141 -0.31 7.18 -12.65
N MET A 142 0.82 6.47 -12.50
CA MET A 142 1.25 5.47 -13.48
C MET A 142 0.21 4.36 -13.66
N GLY A 143 -0.39 3.89 -12.56
CA GLY A 143 -1.49 2.91 -12.60
C GLY A 143 -2.73 3.43 -13.32
N TYR A 144 -3.11 4.69 -13.07
CA TYR A 144 -4.22 5.36 -13.77
C TYR A 144 -3.95 5.45 -15.27
N ALA A 145 -2.72 5.79 -15.66
CA ALA A 145 -2.31 5.83 -17.06
C ALA A 145 -2.39 4.43 -17.71
N ALA A 146 -1.87 3.39 -17.04
CA ALA A 146 -1.97 2.00 -17.50
C ALA A 146 -3.42 1.51 -17.67
N GLY A 147 -4.39 2.13 -16.96
CA GLY A 147 -5.81 1.88 -17.16
C GLY A 147 -6.29 2.10 -18.59
N ALA A 148 -5.62 2.94 -19.39
CA ALA A 148 -5.94 3.15 -20.81
C ALA A 148 -5.81 1.86 -21.64
N TRP A 149 -4.92 0.94 -21.24
CA TRP A 149 -4.74 -0.36 -21.91
C TRP A 149 -5.89 -1.35 -21.63
N TYR A 150 -6.78 -1.02 -20.69
CA TYR A 150 -7.93 -1.82 -20.30
C TYR A 150 -9.27 -1.21 -20.77
N LYS A 151 -9.23 -0.26 -21.71
CA LYS A 151 -10.45 0.16 -22.42
C LYS A 151 -11.04 -1.02 -23.20
N LYS A 152 -12.37 -1.03 -23.35
CA LYS A 152 -13.11 -2.09 -24.04
C LYS A 152 -12.58 -2.35 -25.45
N ASP A 153 -12.24 -1.29 -26.19
CA ASP A 153 -11.79 -1.37 -27.58
C ASP A 153 -10.27 -1.49 -27.73
N PHE A 154 -9.54 -1.67 -26.61
CA PHE A 154 -8.09 -1.81 -26.65
C PHE A 154 -7.70 -3.24 -27.02
N ASN A 155 -6.80 -3.40 -28.01
CA ASN A 155 -6.36 -4.70 -28.49
C ASN A 155 -5.70 -5.54 -27.37
N PRO A 156 -6.24 -6.72 -27.01
CA PRO A 156 -5.70 -7.58 -25.95
C PRO A 156 -4.24 -8.02 -26.18
N ALA A 157 -3.85 -8.31 -27.43
CA ALA A 157 -2.48 -8.70 -27.74
C ALA A 157 -1.50 -7.54 -27.51
N LYS A 158 -1.89 -6.31 -27.89
CA LYS A 158 -1.10 -5.10 -27.58
C LYS A 158 -1.02 -4.85 -26.08
N ARG A 159 -2.09 -5.06 -25.32
CA ARG A 159 -2.08 -4.92 -23.86
C ARG A 159 -1.07 -5.88 -23.24
N LYS A 160 -1.12 -7.15 -23.63
CA LYS A 160 -0.16 -8.17 -23.17
C LYS A 160 1.28 -7.76 -23.50
N GLN A 161 1.53 -7.33 -24.74
CA GLN A 161 2.83 -6.84 -25.17
C GLN A 161 3.33 -5.67 -24.32
N TYR A 162 2.48 -4.67 -24.05
CA TYR A 162 2.85 -3.51 -23.24
C TYR A 162 3.16 -3.87 -21.78
N LEU A 163 2.39 -4.78 -21.19
CA LEU A 163 2.66 -5.30 -19.85
C LEU A 163 3.99 -6.07 -19.79
N LEU A 164 4.28 -6.92 -20.79
CA LEU A 164 5.54 -7.65 -20.88
C LEU A 164 6.74 -6.71 -21.04
N ILE A 165 6.68 -5.78 -21.99
CA ILE A 165 7.76 -4.81 -22.24
C ILE A 165 7.97 -3.93 -21.02
N SER A 166 6.90 -3.41 -20.42
CA SER A 166 7.01 -2.54 -19.23
C SER A 166 7.56 -3.30 -18.02
N GLY A 167 7.10 -4.53 -17.80
CA GLY A 167 7.61 -5.39 -16.74
C GLY A 167 9.10 -5.72 -16.89
N ALA A 168 9.51 -6.11 -18.11
CA ALA A 168 10.90 -6.41 -18.43
C ALA A 168 11.79 -5.16 -18.36
N ALA A 169 11.32 -4.02 -18.86
CA ALA A 169 12.05 -2.75 -18.82
C ALA A 169 12.29 -2.28 -17.37
N LEU A 170 11.30 -2.42 -16.48
CA LEU A 170 11.48 -2.11 -15.05
C LEU A 170 12.49 -3.03 -14.38
N LEU A 171 12.46 -4.35 -14.68
CA LEU A 171 13.44 -5.28 -14.14
C LEU A 171 14.86 -5.01 -14.66
N LEU A 172 14.99 -4.71 -15.95
CA LEU A 172 16.27 -4.31 -16.55
C LEU A 172 16.79 -3.03 -15.90
N LEU A 173 15.93 -2.01 -15.75
CA LEU A 173 16.28 -0.77 -15.07
C LEU A 173 16.70 -1.01 -13.62
N PHE A 174 16.01 -1.89 -12.88
CA PHE A 174 16.40 -2.29 -11.54
C PHE A 174 17.82 -2.88 -11.51
N VAL A 175 18.12 -3.83 -12.39
CA VAL A 175 19.46 -4.44 -12.47
C VAL A 175 20.52 -3.40 -12.80
N ILE A 176 20.28 -2.54 -13.79
CA ILE A 176 21.21 -1.46 -14.17
C ILE A 176 21.48 -0.53 -12.98
N LEU A 177 20.43 -0.04 -12.32
CA LEU A 177 20.56 0.85 -11.15
C LEU A 177 21.31 0.17 -10.01
N ARG A 178 21.08 -1.13 -9.80
CA ARG A 178 21.73 -1.89 -8.71
C ARG A 178 23.20 -2.20 -8.99
N LEU A 179 23.59 -2.36 -10.26
CA LEU A 179 24.97 -2.51 -10.68
C LEU A 179 25.74 -1.18 -10.61
N ILE A 180 25.15 -0.08 -11.06
CA ILE A 180 25.73 1.27 -10.96
C ILE A 180 25.85 1.71 -9.49
N ASN A 181 24.86 1.33 -8.66
CA ASN A 181 24.83 1.60 -7.22
C ASN A 181 24.88 3.10 -6.83
N GLY A 182 24.44 4.00 -7.71
CA GLY A 182 24.52 5.45 -7.50
C GLY A 182 23.19 6.18 -7.27
N TYR A 183 22.08 5.68 -7.82
CA TYR A 183 20.77 6.37 -7.78
C TYR A 183 19.60 5.41 -7.54
N GLY A 184 18.51 5.96 -6.99
CA GLY A 184 17.20 5.29 -6.93
C GLY A 184 17.01 4.38 -5.72
N ASP A 185 17.92 4.42 -4.73
CA ASP A 185 17.70 3.89 -3.40
C ASP A 185 18.58 4.64 -2.38
N PRO A 186 18.03 5.10 -1.24
CA PRO A 186 18.82 5.77 -0.20
C PRO A 186 19.74 4.81 0.57
N ALA A 187 19.58 3.49 0.39
CA ALA A 187 20.45 2.46 0.97
C ALA A 187 21.24 1.73 -0.15
N PRO A 188 22.46 2.21 -0.49
CA PRO A 188 23.31 1.58 -1.49
C PRO A 188 23.61 0.12 -1.18
N ARG A 189 23.76 -0.68 -2.24
CA ARG A 189 24.23 -2.06 -2.17
C ARG A 189 25.61 -2.10 -1.51
N ARG A 190 25.79 -3.08 -0.62
CA ARG A 190 27.07 -3.37 0.05
C ARG A 190 27.60 -4.74 -0.39
N ASP A 191 28.92 -4.87 -0.47
CA ASP A 191 29.61 -6.13 -0.72
C ASP A 191 30.09 -6.75 0.60
N PHE A 192 29.72 -8.01 0.82
CA PHE A 192 29.95 -8.77 2.05
C PHE A 192 30.94 -9.93 1.85
N GLY A 193 31.56 -10.06 0.67
CA GLY A 193 32.54 -11.12 0.37
C GLY A 193 31.99 -12.54 0.24
N ALA A 194 30.69 -12.76 0.44
CA ALA A 194 30.03 -14.05 0.34
C ALA A 194 28.79 -14.00 -0.57
N ILE A 195 28.51 -15.10 -1.28
CA ILE A 195 27.47 -15.18 -2.31
C ILE A 195 26.09 -14.83 -1.74
N LEU A 196 25.65 -15.53 -0.69
CA LEU A 196 24.30 -15.35 -0.15
C LEU A 196 24.08 -13.94 0.44
N PRO A 197 24.96 -13.40 1.30
CA PRO A 197 24.85 -12.01 1.76
C PRO A 197 24.84 -10.98 0.62
N ASN A 198 25.61 -11.20 -0.45
CA ASN A 198 25.61 -10.32 -1.61
C ASN A 198 24.29 -10.37 -2.39
N ILE A 199 23.69 -11.56 -2.55
CA ILE A 199 22.35 -11.70 -3.16
C ILE A 199 21.30 -10.98 -2.32
N LEU A 200 21.33 -11.16 -0.99
CA LEU A 200 20.41 -10.47 -0.08
C LEU A 200 20.60 -8.96 -0.13
N SER A 201 21.85 -8.49 -0.16
CA SER A 201 22.21 -7.07 -0.34
C SER A 201 21.69 -6.53 -1.68
N PHE A 202 21.81 -7.31 -2.76
CA PHE A 202 21.32 -6.93 -4.08
C PHE A 202 19.80 -6.72 -4.09
N LEU A 203 19.05 -7.56 -3.38
CA LEU A 203 17.58 -7.50 -3.28
C LEU A 203 17.07 -6.56 -2.17
N ASN A 204 17.94 -6.09 -1.27
CA ASN A 204 17.58 -5.20 -0.17
C ASN A 204 17.41 -3.76 -0.66
N VAL A 205 16.16 -3.35 -0.88
CA VAL A 205 15.77 -2.02 -1.38
C VAL A 205 14.72 -1.38 -0.48
N SER A 206 14.74 -0.04 -0.45
CA SER A 206 13.97 0.79 0.47
C SER A 206 12.50 0.92 0.07
N LYS A 207 11.60 0.40 0.91
CA LYS A 207 10.15 0.48 0.71
C LYS A 207 9.54 1.82 1.14
N TYR A 208 10.17 2.52 2.10
CA TYR A 208 9.61 3.70 2.74
C TYR A 208 10.64 4.85 2.73
N PRO A 209 10.41 5.92 1.95
CA PRO A 209 9.49 5.98 0.80
C PRO A 209 9.84 4.91 -0.26
N PRO A 210 8.91 4.57 -1.18
CA PRO A 210 9.11 3.54 -2.19
C PRO A 210 10.15 4.00 -3.21
N SER A 211 11.40 3.59 -3.02
CA SER A 211 12.50 3.97 -3.89
C SER A 211 12.23 3.58 -5.34
N LEU A 212 12.92 4.21 -6.29
CA LEU A 212 12.84 3.82 -7.69
C LEU A 212 13.20 2.34 -7.87
N GLN A 213 14.25 1.87 -7.20
CA GLN A 213 14.68 0.46 -7.24
C GLN A 213 13.61 -0.47 -6.65
N TYR A 214 13.00 -0.12 -5.51
CA TYR A 214 11.87 -0.87 -4.94
C TYR A 214 10.68 -0.91 -5.90
N THR A 215 10.35 0.22 -6.51
CA THR A 215 9.24 0.34 -7.46
C THR A 215 9.47 -0.55 -8.69
N CYS A 216 10.67 -0.53 -9.26
CA CYS A 216 11.06 -1.39 -10.38
C CYS A 216 10.99 -2.87 -10.01
N LEU A 217 11.59 -3.27 -8.88
CA LEU A 217 11.63 -4.67 -8.41
C LEU A 217 10.22 -5.21 -8.10
N MET A 218 9.31 -4.38 -7.58
CA MET A 218 7.98 -4.81 -7.17
C MET A 218 6.93 -4.70 -8.28
N LEU A 219 7.01 -3.69 -9.16
CA LEU A 219 6.08 -3.55 -10.28
C LEU A 219 6.50 -4.40 -11.49
N GLY A 220 7.79 -4.59 -11.74
CA GLY A 220 8.29 -5.39 -12.88
C GLY A 220 7.67 -6.79 -12.94
N PRO A 221 7.89 -7.66 -11.94
CA PRO A 221 7.29 -8.99 -11.88
C PRO A 221 5.76 -8.95 -11.84
N ALA A 222 5.17 -7.94 -11.20
CA ALA A 222 3.72 -7.82 -11.11
C ALA A 222 3.08 -7.53 -12.48
N LEU A 223 3.70 -6.71 -13.32
CA LEU A 223 3.25 -6.46 -14.70
C LEU A 223 3.43 -7.69 -15.60
N LEU A 224 4.56 -8.40 -15.46
CA LEU A 224 4.77 -9.67 -16.15
C LEU A 224 3.71 -10.70 -15.74
N PHE A 225 3.43 -10.80 -14.44
CA PHE A 225 2.39 -11.67 -13.91
C PHE A 225 1.00 -11.29 -14.44
N LEU A 226 0.66 -9.99 -14.50
CA LEU A 226 -0.60 -9.54 -15.11
C LEU A 226 -0.71 -9.95 -16.59
N ALA A 227 0.39 -9.92 -17.34
CA ALA A 227 0.40 -10.29 -18.75
C ALA A 227 0.11 -11.79 -18.99
N VAL A 228 0.49 -12.66 -18.05
CA VAL A 228 0.29 -14.12 -18.18
C VAL A 228 -0.90 -14.65 -17.39
N SER A 229 -1.40 -13.90 -16.40
CA SER A 229 -2.45 -14.37 -15.48
C SER A 229 -3.88 -14.19 -15.98
N GLU A 230 -4.10 -13.46 -17.08
CA GLU A 230 -5.43 -13.08 -17.56
C GLU A 230 -6.37 -14.28 -17.81
N HIS A 231 -5.82 -15.42 -18.24
CA HIS A 231 -6.58 -16.61 -18.58
C HIS A 231 -6.43 -17.76 -17.57
N LEU A 232 -5.85 -17.50 -16.38
CA LEU A 232 -5.69 -18.54 -15.37
C LEU A 232 -7.04 -19.06 -14.85
N ARG A 233 -7.24 -20.38 -14.97
CA ARG A 233 -8.43 -21.11 -14.51
C ARG A 233 -8.05 -22.14 -13.45
N GLY A 234 -9.05 -22.74 -12.81
CA GLY A 234 -8.86 -23.76 -11.78
C GLY A 234 -9.14 -23.30 -10.35
N ARG A 235 -9.03 -24.23 -9.40
CA ARG A 235 -9.43 -24.05 -7.99
C ARG A 235 -8.62 -22.94 -7.30
N ILE A 236 -7.29 -22.97 -7.43
CA ILE A 236 -6.38 -21.98 -6.82
C ILE A 236 -6.68 -20.58 -7.37
N ALA A 237 -6.82 -20.44 -8.69
CA ALA A 237 -7.18 -19.16 -9.31
C ALA A 237 -8.57 -18.67 -8.85
N GLY A 238 -9.52 -19.56 -8.58
CA GLY A 238 -10.83 -19.23 -8.00
C GLY A 238 -10.72 -18.74 -6.54
N MET A 239 -9.89 -19.40 -5.73
CA MET A 239 -9.62 -19.00 -4.35
C MET A 239 -8.99 -17.60 -4.29
N LEU A 240 -7.90 -17.38 -5.04
CA LEU A 240 -7.24 -16.07 -5.11
C LEU A 240 -8.17 -14.95 -5.61
N ARG A 241 -9.02 -15.26 -6.61
CA ARG A 241 -10.06 -14.31 -7.09
C ARG A 241 -11.07 -13.95 -6.01
N THR A 242 -11.36 -14.83 -5.06
CA THR A 242 -12.31 -14.55 -3.98
C THR A 242 -11.79 -13.41 -3.10
N TYR A 243 -10.53 -13.48 -2.66
CA TYR A 243 -9.89 -12.38 -1.93
C TYR A 243 -9.73 -11.13 -2.79
N GLY A 244 -9.27 -11.29 -4.03
CA GLY A 244 -9.00 -10.17 -4.95
C GLY A 244 -10.24 -9.38 -5.38
N ARG A 245 -11.46 -9.92 -5.20
CA ARG A 245 -12.72 -9.22 -5.46
C ARG A 245 -13.14 -8.29 -4.33
N VAL A 246 -12.67 -8.54 -3.10
CA VAL A 246 -13.00 -7.75 -1.90
C VAL A 246 -11.74 -7.47 -1.06
N PRO A 247 -10.65 -6.96 -1.67
CA PRO A 247 -9.36 -6.86 -1.00
C PRO A 247 -9.38 -5.89 0.18
N PHE A 248 -10.17 -4.81 0.09
CA PHE A 248 -10.31 -3.84 1.18
C PHE A 248 -11.04 -4.42 2.39
N PHE A 249 -12.06 -5.24 2.17
CA PHE A 249 -12.77 -5.95 3.23
C PHE A 249 -11.86 -6.92 3.97
N TYR A 250 -11.08 -7.73 3.22
CA TYR A 250 -10.05 -8.58 3.81
C TYR A 250 -9.02 -7.76 4.60
N TYR A 251 -8.55 -6.66 4.00
CA TYR A 251 -7.57 -5.77 4.62
C TYR A 251 -8.07 -5.15 5.94
N LEU A 252 -9.36 -4.85 6.08
CA LEU A 252 -9.85 -4.40 7.39
C LEU A 252 -9.98 -5.56 8.37
N LEU A 253 -10.66 -6.64 7.99
CA LEU A 253 -10.94 -7.73 8.92
C LEU A 253 -9.70 -8.43 9.46
N HIS A 254 -8.64 -8.57 8.66
CA HIS A 254 -7.45 -9.28 9.15
C HIS A 254 -6.78 -8.58 10.32
N PHE A 255 -6.82 -7.25 10.42
CA PHE A 255 -6.28 -6.54 11.57
C PHE A 255 -7.07 -6.87 12.83
N TYR A 256 -8.40 -6.78 12.78
CA TYR A 256 -9.24 -7.11 13.93
C TYR A 256 -9.13 -8.59 14.33
N LEU A 257 -9.05 -9.50 13.36
CA LEU A 257 -8.83 -10.92 13.63
C LEU A 257 -7.49 -11.16 14.32
N LEU A 258 -6.39 -10.67 13.75
CA LEU A 258 -5.05 -10.85 14.30
C LEU A 258 -4.91 -10.19 15.68
N HIS A 259 -5.50 -9.00 15.86
CA HIS A 259 -5.45 -8.34 17.15
C HIS A 259 -6.31 -9.08 18.20
N THR A 260 -7.47 -9.63 17.81
CA THR A 260 -8.26 -10.48 18.71
C THR A 260 -7.47 -11.74 19.13
N LEU A 261 -6.77 -12.37 18.18
CA LEU A 261 -5.88 -13.51 18.49
C LEU A 261 -4.72 -13.08 19.40
N LEU A 262 -4.18 -11.87 19.24
CA LEU A 262 -3.18 -11.29 20.13
C LEU A 262 -3.73 -11.11 21.55
N VAL A 263 -4.95 -10.57 21.73
CA VAL A 263 -5.59 -10.44 23.04
C VAL A 263 -5.77 -11.81 23.71
N ILE A 264 -6.25 -12.81 22.96
CA ILE A 264 -6.40 -14.18 23.46
C ILE A 264 -5.03 -14.73 23.90
N ALA A 265 -4.01 -14.58 23.05
CA ALA A 265 -2.66 -15.04 23.33
C ALA A 265 -2.07 -14.35 24.58
N PHE A 266 -2.28 -13.04 24.72
CA PHE A 266 -1.80 -12.24 25.85
C PHE A 266 -2.33 -12.78 27.19
N PHE A 267 -3.65 -13.00 27.29
CA PHE A 267 -4.23 -13.57 28.51
C PHE A 267 -3.88 -15.06 28.69
N ALA A 268 -3.81 -15.83 27.60
CA ALA A 268 -3.48 -17.25 27.66
C ALA A 268 -2.04 -17.53 28.14
N THR A 269 -1.12 -16.59 27.95
CA THR A 269 0.25 -16.67 28.48
C THR A 269 0.40 -16.07 29.89
N GLY A 270 -0.72 -15.71 30.54
CA GLY A 270 -0.74 -15.29 31.94
C GLY A 270 -0.56 -13.79 32.20
N HIS A 271 -0.61 -12.93 31.18
CA HIS A 271 -0.49 -11.49 31.40
C HIS A 271 -1.78 -10.90 32.00
N GLY A 272 -1.60 -10.00 32.97
CA GLY A 272 -2.69 -9.27 33.63
C GLY A 272 -3.09 -7.97 32.92
N ALA A 273 -4.22 -7.39 33.31
CA ALA A 273 -4.71 -6.11 32.76
C ALA A 273 -3.76 -4.93 33.04
N ASN A 274 -2.96 -5.02 34.11
CA ASN A 274 -1.92 -4.05 34.47
C ASN A 274 -0.71 -4.06 33.50
N GLU A 275 -0.57 -5.10 32.67
CA GLU A 275 0.49 -5.23 31.67
C GLU A 275 0.04 -4.82 30.26
N ILE A 276 -1.21 -4.36 30.10
CA ILE A 276 -1.67 -3.75 28.86
C ILE A 276 -0.82 -2.50 28.62
N ALA A 277 -0.19 -2.44 27.44
CA ALA A 277 0.78 -1.41 27.10
C ALA A 277 0.29 0.01 27.44
N ALA A 278 1.14 0.77 28.13
CA ALA A 278 0.90 2.18 28.41
C ALA A 278 1.57 3.07 27.36
N PHE A 279 1.08 4.30 27.21
CA PHE A 279 1.74 5.33 26.40
C PHE A 279 3.22 5.47 26.81
N PRO A 280 4.17 5.55 25.86
CA PRO A 280 4.00 5.78 24.42
C PRO A 280 3.91 4.51 23.55
N MET A 281 3.83 3.31 24.14
CA MET A 281 3.70 2.08 23.35
C MET A 281 2.31 2.02 22.70
N PRO A 282 2.21 2.03 21.35
CA PRO A 282 0.93 2.26 20.68
C PRO A 282 0.10 0.98 20.51
N PHE A 283 0.68 -0.20 20.73
CA PHE A 283 0.03 -1.48 20.50
C PHE A 283 -0.40 -2.11 21.83
N TYR A 284 -1.68 -2.01 22.16
CA TYR A 284 -2.22 -2.65 23.35
C TYR A 284 -2.06 -4.18 23.26
N PHE A 285 -2.03 -4.84 24.43
CA PHE A 285 -1.88 -6.30 24.56
C PHE A 285 -0.59 -6.88 23.94
N ARG A 286 0.42 -6.04 23.65
CA ARG A 286 1.72 -6.46 23.13
C ARG A 286 2.90 -5.93 23.97
N PRO A 287 3.30 -6.66 25.02
CA PRO A 287 4.55 -6.38 25.73
C PRO A 287 5.77 -6.47 24.80
N VAL A 288 6.87 -5.82 25.18
CA VAL A 288 8.11 -5.82 24.37
C VAL A 288 8.67 -7.23 24.19
N ASN A 289 8.63 -8.05 25.24
CA ASN A 289 9.13 -9.43 25.25
C ASN A 289 8.03 -10.46 24.96
N PHE A 290 7.08 -10.12 24.09
CA PHE A 290 5.95 -10.97 23.74
C PHE A 290 6.00 -11.41 22.28
N GLY A 291 5.84 -12.71 22.04
CA GLY A 291 5.81 -13.27 20.69
C GLY A 291 5.94 -14.79 20.68
N PHE A 292 5.90 -15.34 19.48
CA PHE A 292 6.02 -16.78 19.23
C PHE A 292 7.10 -17.07 18.20
N SER A 293 7.57 -18.31 18.15
CA SER A 293 8.50 -18.77 17.12
C SER A 293 7.89 -18.67 15.72
N LEU A 294 8.73 -18.56 14.69
CA LEU A 294 8.29 -18.43 13.30
C LEU A 294 7.30 -19.53 12.86
N PRO A 295 7.46 -20.82 13.20
CA PRO A 295 6.49 -21.85 12.84
C PRO A 295 5.08 -21.54 13.36
N VAL A 296 4.96 -21.06 14.61
CA VAL A 296 3.67 -20.69 15.21
C VAL A 296 3.08 -19.48 14.50
N VAL A 297 3.90 -18.47 14.19
CA VAL A 297 3.46 -17.30 13.41
C VAL A 297 2.93 -17.70 12.04
N TYR A 298 3.58 -18.64 11.35
CA TYR A 298 3.09 -19.17 10.08
C TYR A 298 1.78 -19.93 10.22
N LEU A 299 1.59 -20.72 11.28
CA LEU A 299 0.32 -21.39 11.56
C LEU A 299 -0.82 -20.38 11.81
N ILE A 300 -0.59 -19.35 12.62
CA ILE A 300 -1.55 -18.26 12.86
C ILE A 300 -1.89 -17.54 11.56
N TRP A 301 -0.89 -17.27 10.71
CA TRP A 301 -1.10 -16.64 9.42
C TRP A 301 -1.94 -17.50 8.47
N ILE A 302 -1.61 -18.79 8.32
CA ILE A 302 -2.38 -19.73 7.49
C ILE A 302 -3.82 -19.83 7.99
N PHE A 303 -4.00 -19.98 9.31
CA PHE A 303 -5.31 -19.99 9.95
C PHE A 303 -6.10 -18.72 9.64
N SER A 304 -5.50 -17.54 9.82
CA SER A 304 -6.16 -16.25 9.58
C SER A 304 -6.59 -16.09 8.12
N VAL A 305 -5.73 -16.48 7.17
CA VAL A 305 -6.08 -16.50 5.74
C VAL A 305 -7.27 -17.44 5.52
N ALA A 306 -7.21 -18.68 6.01
CA ALA A 306 -8.25 -19.69 5.80
C ALA A 306 -9.61 -19.26 6.39
N VAL A 307 -9.64 -18.72 7.61
CA VAL A 307 -10.85 -18.26 8.28
C VAL A 307 -11.53 -17.13 7.50
N LEU A 308 -10.73 -16.19 6.97
CA LEU A 308 -11.26 -15.03 6.23
C LEU A 308 -11.77 -15.38 4.82
N TYR A 309 -11.53 -16.61 4.32
CA TYR A 309 -12.04 -17.05 3.02
C TYR A 309 -13.57 -16.95 2.92
N GLN A 310 -14.30 -17.49 3.91
CA GLN A 310 -15.76 -17.54 3.88
C GLN A 310 -16.39 -16.15 4.02
N PRO A 311 -15.95 -15.28 4.96
CA PRO A 311 -16.37 -13.88 5.00
C PRO A 311 -16.15 -13.14 3.67
N CYS A 312 -14.98 -13.30 3.03
CA CYS A 312 -14.72 -12.68 1.73
C CYS A 312 -15.67 -13.19 0.63
N ARG A 313 -15.92 -14.51 0.60
CA ARG A 313 -16.86 -15.12 -0.36
C ARG A 313 -18.29 -14.62 -0.15
N TRP A 314 -18.73 -14.52 1.10
CA TRP A 314 -20.05 -13.99 1.47
C TRP A 314 -20.17 -12.52 1.06
N PHE A 315 -19.21 -11.67 1.44
CA PHE A 315 -19.27 -10.24 1.16
C PHE A 315 -19.23 -9.95 -0.35
N TRP A 316 -18.48 -10.74 -1.12
CA TRP A 316 -18.51 -10.66 -2.58
C TRP A 316 -19.92 -10.94 -3.13
N LYS A 317 -20.59 -12.01 -2.70
CA LYS A 317 -21.98 -12.30 -3.11
C LYS A 317 -22.95 -11.20 -2.67
N TYR A 318 -22.76 -10.65 -1.48
CA TYR A 318 -23.56 -9.54 -0.97
C TYR A 318 -23.45 -8.31 -1.88
N LYS A 319 -22.23 -7.93 -2.29
CA LYS A 319 -22.00 -6.81 -3.23
C LYS A 319 -22.60 -7.02 -4.62
N GLN A 320 -22.84 -8.27 -5.04
CA GLN A 320 -23.48 -8.56 -6.32
C GLN A 320 -25.01 -8.48 -6.26
N THR A 321 -25.58 -8.73 -5.07
CA THR A 321 -27.04 -8.81 -4.87
C THR A 321 -27.63 -7.50 -4.35
N HIS A 322 -26.81 -6.60 -3.81
CA HIS A 322 -27.24 -5.35 -3.20
C HIS A 322 -26.60 -4.13 -3.86
N SER A 323 -27.38 -3.07 -4.08
CA SER A 323 -26.97 -1.86 -4.83
C SER A 323 -26.78 -0.61 -3.96
N TYR A 324 -26.62 -0.77 -2.65
CA TYR A 324 -26.48 0.36 -1.72
C TYR A 324 -25.31 1.28 -2.06
N ARG A 325 -25.51 2.60 -1.89
CA ARG A 325 -24.51 3.62 -2.26
C ARG A 325 -23.18 3.47 -1.50
N TRP A 326 -23.21 3.06 -0.23
CA TRP A 326 -22.01 2.88 0.60
C TRP A 326 -21.12 1.72 0.13
N LEU A 327 -21.68 0.69 -0.51
CA LEU A 327 -20.93 -0.46 -1.05
C LEU A 327 -20.00 -0.10 -2.20
N ARG A 328 -20.15 1.10 -2.79
CA ARG A 328 -19.23 1.61 -3.81
C ARG A 328 -17.93 2.17 -3.20
N TYR A 329 -17.92 2.40 -1.90
CA TYR A 329 -16.80 2.95 -1.15
C TYR A 329 -15.98 1.88 -0.40
N LEU A 330 -16.49 0.65 -0.33
CA LEU A 330 -15.83 -0.55 0.18
C LEU A 330 -15.47 -1.49 -0.98
#